data_AF-A0AAN6VKA2-F1
#
_entry.id   AF-A0AAN6VKA2-F1
#
_cell.length_a   1.000
_cell.length_b   1.000
_cell.length_c   1.000
_cell.angle_alpha   90.00
_cell.angle_beta   90.00
_cell.angle_gamma   90.00
#
_symmetry.space_group_name_H-M   'P 1'
#
loop_
_entity.id
_entity.type
_entity.pdbx_description
1 polymer ?
#
loop_
_entity_poly.entity_id
_entity_poly.type
_entity_poly.pdbx_seq_one_letter_code
_entity_poly.pdbx_strand_id
1 'polypeptide(L)'
;MDGADEDIDLYALLEVDKSASPNDIKKAYRKLALQHHPDKVPEEIRAESEAKFKAITQAYEILRDDDKRHMYDTHGMAAFDPSRGGPGGAEVDLNDILSQMFGMNMGGMPGGMPGGGPRRPRRSPDEEQPYKVALEELYKGKTVKFAAEKQVICGQCKGTGAKEKVKANKCDHCRGIGRQEAFRQVGPGLVRKEVIPCDHCQGSGMYYREKDRCKKCKGKRTVKENKALELYIPRGSMQGERIVLEGEADQLADMTPGDLIFHLVEEPHDQFTRIGHDLSADLHVTLAEALSGFSRVVLKHLDGRGIHINHPRGKIMRPGDVLRVPNEGMPHKRGETMGDLYLLVKVDFPEDGWLSNDSDYEPLQKLLPPPAEPIKADEVDEVEYEEDADIEKMGAHQGDPRYAGDWEDDEEEEGGPQIISGSDLSLPPPPPGTLGKTGLMVAAKKHIPIVKKRTKGFMRHQSDRFMRVGAAWRKPKGIDNRVRRRFKSNLAMPSIGYGSNKKTRHMMPSGHKAFLVSNIKDVELLLMHNKTYAAEIAHNVSSRKRVDIIARAKQLGVKVTNAKAKVTTEV
;
A
#
# COMPACT_ATOMS: atom_id res chain seq x y z
N MET A 1 5.98 -12.54 65.18
CA MET A 1 5.27 -11.40 64.59
C MET A 1 5.45 -11.51 63.08
N ASP A 2 4.61 -12.38 62.50
CA ASP A 2 3.84 -12.21 61.27
C ASP A 2 4.50 -11.51 60.07
N GLY A 3 5.06 -12.32 59.17
CA GLY A 3 5.24 -11.96 57.76
C GLY A 3 4.17 -12.70 56.95
N ALA A 4 2.98 -12.11 56.85
CA ALA A 4 1.95 -12.57 55.92
C ALA A 4 2.32 -12.06 54.53
N ASP A 5 2.57 -12.97 53.58
CA ASP A 5 2.46 -12.64 52.16
C ASP A 5 1.01 -12.20 51.93
N GLU A 6 0.81 -10.93 51.55
CA GLU A 6 -0.50 -10.39 51.24
C GLU A 6 -1.03 -11.07 49.97
N ASP A 7 -1.83 -12.13 50.12
CA ASP A 7 -2.63 -12.69 49.04
C ASP A 7 -3.59 -11.60 48.51
N ILE A 8 -3.20 -10.91 47.44
CA ILE A 8 -3.97 -9.81 46.84
C ILE A 8 -5.28 -10.39 46.27
N ASP A 9 -6.42 -10.03 46.85
CA ASP A 9 -7.73 -10.46 46.35
C ASP A 9 -8.03 -9.82 44.99
N LEU A 10 -8.18 -10.64 43.94
CA LEU A 10 -8.47 -10.23 42.57
C LEU A 10 -9.75 -9.41 42.44
N TYR A 11 -10.76 -9.69 43.27
CA TYR A 11 -12.01 -8.92 43.28
C TYR A 11 -11.79 -7.52 43.86
N ALA A 12 -10.99 -7.41 44.92
CA ALA A 12 -10.61 -6.12 45.51
C ALA A 12 -9.75 -5.29 44.54
N LEU A 13 -8.88 -5.93 43.76
CA LEU A 13 -8.04 -5.25 42.77
C LEU A 13 -8.85 -4.65 41.61
N LEU A 14 -9.96 -5.29 41.22
CA LEU A 14 -10.89 -4.78 40.22
C LEU A 14 -11.99 -3.88 40.81
N GLU A 15 -11.97 -3.61 42.13
CA GLU A 15 -13.00 -2.86 42.85
C GLU A 15 -14.43 -3.42 42.63
N VAL A 16 -14.57 -4.74 42.57
CA VAL A 16 -15.84 -5.45 42.35
C VAL A 16 -16.13 -6.44 43.46
N ASP A 17 -17.41 -6.71 43.71
CA ASP A 17 -17.83 -7.71 44.68
C ASP A 17 -17.63 -9.14 44.14
N LYS A 18 -17.47 -10.13 45.02
CA LYS A 18 -17.32 -11.56 44.66
C LYS A 18 -18.53 -12.10 43.89
N SER A 19 -19.71 -11.52 44.13
CA SER A 19 -20.96 -11.84 43.42
C SER A 19 -21.12 -11.13 42.06
N ALA A 20 -20.13 -10.36 41.60
CA ALA A 20 -20.24 -9.58 40.37
C ALA A 20 -20.47 -10.43 39.11
N SER A 21 -21.32 -9.92 38.21
CA SER A 21 -21.57 -10.54 36.92
C SER A 21 -20.37 -10.38 35.97
N PRO A 22 -20.20 -11.25 34.96
CA PRO A 22 -19.13 -11.10 33.97
C PRO A 22 -19.13 -9.75 33.25
N ASN A 23 -20.31 -9.14 33.10
CA ASN A 23 -20.47 -7.81 32.51
C ASN A 23 -19.96 -6.70 33.41
N ASP A 24 -20.08 -6.84 34.73
CA ASP A 24 -19.62 -5.84 35.71
C ASP A 24 -18.11 -5.91 35.88
N ILE A 25 -17.53 -7.12 35.91
CA ILE A 25 -16.09 -7.35 35.86
C ILE A 25 -15.48 -6.71 34.60
N LYS A 26 -16.13 -6.87 33.44
CA LYS A 26 -15.71 -6.24 32.17
C LYS A 26 -15.84 -4.71 32.16
N LYS A 27 -16.81 -4.14 32.88
CA LYS A 27 -16.96 -2.68 33.01
C LYS A 27 -15.88 -2.12 33.94
N ALA A 28 -15.64 -2.77 35.07
CA ALA A 28 -14.61 -2.39 36.03
C ALA A 28 -13.21 -2.43 35.43
N TYR A 29 -12.86 -3.51 34.72
CA TYR A 29 -11.62 -3.62 33.97
C TYR A 29 -11.43 -2.45 32.99
N ARG A 30 -12.45 -2.12 32.18
CA ARG A 30 -12.36 -1.01 31.22
C ARG A 30 -12.13 0.34 31.90
N LYS A 31 -12.75 0.58 33.05
CA LYS A 31 -12.60 1.82 33.83
C LYS A 31 -11.16 1.94 34.37
N LEU A 32 -10.66 0.89 35.02
CA LEU A 32 -9.33 0.86 35.64
C LEU A 32 -8.20 0.83 34.59
N ALA A 33 -8.39 0.12 33.47
CA ALA A 33 -7.45 0.06 32.36
C ALA A 33 -7.28 1.43 31.68
N LEU A 34 -8.34 2.25 31.60
CA LEU A 34 -8.25 3.61 31.06
C LEU A 34 -7.57 4.58 32.04
N GLN A 35 -7.75 4.37 33.34
CA GLN A 35 -7.16 5.20 34.40
C GLN A 35 -5.66 4.94 34.57
N HIS A 36 -5.23 3.69 34.49
CA HIS A 36 -3.82 3.28 34.65
C HIS A 36 -3.10 3.05 33.31
N HIS A 37 -3.64 3.54 32.20
CA HIS A 37 -2.99 3.39 30.89
C HIS A 37 -1.67 4.18 30.82
N PRO A 38 -0.54 3.58 30.43
CA PRO A 38 0.79 4.22 30.48
C PRO A 38 0.92 5.46 29.59
N ASP A 39 0.08 5.60 28.56
CA ASP A 39 0.04 6.78 27.69
C ASP A 39 -0.84 7.94 28.21
N LYS A 40 -1.70 7.70 29.21
CA LYS A 40 -2.63 8.71 29.75
C LYS A 40 -2.18 9.32 31.07
N VAL A 41 -1.16 8.73 31.70
CA VAL A 41 -0.67 9.12 33.04
C VAL A 41 0.66 9.88 32.90
N PRO A 42 0.91 10.93 33.72
CA PRO A 42 2.18 11.66 33.75
C PRO A 42 3.41 10.76 33.98
N GLU A 43 4.59 11.18 33.48
CA GLU A 43 5.81 10.36 33.47
C GLU A 43 6.27 9.90 34.88
N GLU A 44 5.96 10.65 35.93
CA GLU A 44 6.34 10.34 37.32
C GLU A 44 5.58 9.13 37.89
N ILE A 45 4.31 8.96 37.53
CA ILE A 45 3.42 7.90 38.05
C ILE A 45 3.33 6.71 37.06
N ARG A 46 4.10 6.78 35.96
CA ARG A 46 4.02 5.81 34.87
C ARG A 46 4.49 4.42 35.29
N ALA A 47 5.53 4.31 36.10
CA ALA A 47 6.04 3.03 36.58
C ALA A 47 5.03 2.31 37.50
N GLU A 48 4.38 3.06 38.40
CA GLU A 48 3.34 2.53 39.28
C GLU A 48 2.06 2.16 38.51
N SER A 49 1.68 2.99 37.54
CA SER A 49 0.52 2.71 36.68
C SER A 49 0.74 1.50 35.79
N GLU A 50 1.97 1.28 35.30
CA GLU A 50 2.31 0.08 34.55
C GLU A 50 2.20 -1.19 35.42
N ALA A 51 2.65 -1.14 36.68
CA ALA A 51 2.52 -2.25 37.62
C ALA A 51 1.05 -2.56 37.95
N LYS A 52 0.25 -1.52 38.25
CA LYS A 52 -1.19 -1.66 38.50
C LYS A 52 -1.94 -2.17 37.27
N PHE A 53 -1.61 -1.66 36.08
CA PHE A 53 -2.20 -2.10 34.82
C PHE A 53 -1.93 -3.59 34.53
N LYS A 54 -0.72 -4.07 34.81
CA LYS A 54 -0.39 -5.50 34.71
C LYS A 54 -1.22 -6.34 35.67
N ALA A 55 -1.30 -5.92 36.94
CA ALA A 55 -2.08 -6.64 37.95
C ALA A 55 -3.59 -6.66 37.63
N ILE A 56 -4.16 -5.53 37.18
CA ILE A 56 -5.56 -5.41 36.73
C ILE A 56 -5.85 -6.32 35.53
N THR A 57 -4.90 -6.43 34.60
CA THR A 57 -5.04 -7.30 33.42
C THR A 57 -5.00 -8.77 33.80
N GLN A 58 -4.12 -9.16 34.73
CA GLN A 58 -4.06 -10.53 35.26
C GLN A 58 -5.35 -10.90 36.01
N ALA A 59 -5.88 -10.00 36.84
CA ALA A 59 -7.16 -10.21 37.52
C ALA A 59 -8.32 -10.41 36.53
N TYR A 60 -8.38 -9.60 35.48
CA TYR A 60 -9.41 -9.74 34.45
C TYR A 60 -9.30 -11.06 33.69
N GLU A 61 -8.09 -11.54 33.38
CA GLU A 61 -7.91 -12.80 32.68
C GLU A 61 -8.41 -14.01 33.48
N ILE A 62 -8.17 -14.00 34.80
CA ILE A 62 -8.61 -15.06 35.71
C ILE A 62 -10.13 -14.98 35.95
N LEU A 63 -10.66 -13.78 36.21
CA LEU A 63 -12.07 -13.60 36.58
C LEU A 63 -13.06 -13.56 35.40
N ARG A 64 -12.56 -13.42 34.16
CA ARG A 64 -13.40 -13.43 32.94
C ARG A 64 -13.86 -14.83 32.54
N ASP A 65 -13.03 -15.84 32.79
CA ASP A 65 -13.27 -17.22 32.39
C ASP A 65 -13.92 -17.97 33.55
N ASP A 66 -15.10 -18.55 33.31
CA ASP A 66 -15.90 -19.20 34.36
C ASP A 66 -15.14 -20.37 35.02
N ASP A 67 -14.31 -21.10 34.25
CA ASP A 67 -13.52 -22.22 34.77
C ASP A 67 -12.35 -21.74 35.64
N LYS A 68 -11.65 -20.68 35.20
CA LYS A 68 -10.53 -20.09 35.98
C LYS A 68 -11.03 -19.35 37.22
N ARG A 69 -12.17 -18.68 37.12
CA ARG A 69 -12.85 -18.04 38.25
C ARG A 69 -13.23 -19.07 39.30
N HIS A 70 -13.81 -20.19 38.91
CA HIS A 70 -14.12 -21.28 39.83
C HIS A 70 -12.87 -21.85 40.51
N MET A 71 -11.76 -22.03 39.77
CA MET A 71 -10.50 -22.47 40.36
C MET A 71 -9.91 -21.45 41.35
N TYR A 72 -9.99 -20.16 41.06
CA TYR A 72 -9.58 -19.10 41.98
C TYR A 72 -10.48 -19.05 43.23
N ASP A 73 -11.80 -19.16 43.07
CA ASP A 73 -12.75 -19.13 44.18
C ASP A 73 -12.58 -20.36 45.11
N THR A 74 -12.14 -21.51 44.57
CA THR A 74 -11.98 -22.77 45.32
C THR A 74 -10.59 -22.92 45.95
N HIS A 75 -9.53 -22.46 45.26
CA HIS A 75 -8.14 -22.75 45.62
C HIS A 75 -7.27 -21.49 45.80
N GLY A 76 -7.83 -20.30 45.61
CA GLY A 76 -7.12 -19.03 45.72
C GLY A 76 -6.04 -18.84 44.64
N MET A 77 -5.12 -17.90 44.87
CA MET A 77 -4.02 -17.61 43.95
C MET A 77 -3.03 -18.79 43.82
N ALA A 78 -3.04 -19.72 44.78
CA ALA A 78 -2.16 -20.90 44.80
C ALA A 78 -2.39 -21.87 43.62
N ALA A 79 -3.56 -21.84 42.97
CA ALA A 79 -3.84 -22.63 41.77
C ALA A 79 -3.10 -22.12 40.51
N PHE A 80 -2.54 -20.90 40.58
CA PHE A 80 -1.92 -20.21 39.45
C PHE A 80 -0.43 -19.89 39.71
N ASP A 81 0.17 -20.42 40.79
CA ASP A 81 1.59 -20.25 41.11
C ASP A 81 2.48 -21.17 40.23
N PRO A 82 3.38 -20.60 39.40
CA PRO A 82 4.29 -21.36 38.55
C PRO A 82 5.29 -22.25 39.32
N SER A 83 5.48 -22.03 40.63
CA SER A 83 6.47 -22.76 41.44
C SER A 83 5.97 -24.10 41.96
N ARG A 84 4.66 -24.39 41.87
CA ARG A 84 4.06 -25.63 42.36
C ARG A 84 3.65 -26.51 41.18
N GLY A 85 4.63 -27.26 40.68
CA GLY A 85 4.54 -28.05 39.44
C GLY A 85 3.29 -28.93 39.31
N GLY A 86 2.36 -28.49 38.46
CA GLY A 86 1.36 -29.31 37.77
C GLY A 86 1.80 -29.56 36.32
N PRO A 87 1.40 -30.69 35.69
CA PRO A 87 1.91 -31.08 34.38
C PRO A 87 1.41 -30.11 33.29
N GLY A 88 2.27 -29.16 32.89
CA GLY A 88 1.97 -28.23 31.80
C GLY A 88 2.71 -26.87 31.82
N GLY A 89 3.57 -26.58 32.79
CA GLY A 89 4.23 -25.27 32.89
C GLY A 89 5.54 -25.17 32.11
N ALA A 90 5.47 -24.84 30.82
CA ALA A 90 6.57 -24.15 30.16
C ALA A 90 6.38 -22.64 30.36
N GLU A 91 7.41 -21.96 30.82
CA GLU A 91 7.47 -20.51 31.03
C GLU A 91 7.25 -19.82 29.68
N VAL A 92 6.03 -19.32 29.46
CA VAL A 92 5.66 -18.53 28.28
C VAL A 92 5.30 -17.13 28.76
N ASP A 93 6.24 -16.22 28.53
CA ASP A 93 6.04 -14.79 28.66
C ASP A 93 4.82 -14.39 27.81
N LEU A 94 3.78 -13.83 28.45
CA LEU A 94 2.49 -13.49 27.83
C LEU A 94 2.63 -12.49 26.67
N ASN A 95 3.74 -11.75 26.62
CA ASN A 95 4.06 -10.87 25.49
C ASN A 95 4.55 -11.65 24.23
N ASP A 96 5.03 -12.88 24.42
CA ASP A 96 5.47 -13.77 23.35
C ASP A 96 4.31 -14.61 22.80
N ILE A 97 3.35 -15.03 23.64
CA ILE A 97 2.10 -15.68 23.19
C ILE A 97 1.20 -14.72 22.38
N LEU A 98 1.11 -13.45 22.79
CA LEU A 98 0.35 -12.44 22.05
C LEU A 98 0.99 -12.14 20.67
N SER A 99 2.33 -12.20 20.61
CA SER A 99 3.09 -12.04 19.36
C SER A 99 3.00 -13.27 18.46
N GLN A 100 2.83 -14.47 19.04
CA GLN A 100 2.78 -15.75 18.33
C GLN A 100 1.37 -16.10 17.82
N MET A 101 0.31 -15.50 18.39
CA MET A 101 -1.08 -15.73 17.96
C MET A 101 -1.57 -14.73 16.89
N PHE A 102 -0.99 -13.53 16.82
CA PHE A 102 -1.43 -12.45 15.90
C PHE A 102 -0.44 -12.07 14.79
N GLY A 103 0.74 -12.68 14.71
CA GLY A 103 1.76 -12.38 13.70
C GLY A 103 2.18 -13.60 12.87
N MET A 104 1.52 -13.82 11.74
CA MET A 104 1.90 -14.84 10.74
C MET A 104 3.40 -14.80 10.42
N ASN A 105 4.07 -15.96 10.48
CA ASN A 105 5.19 -16.25 9.58
C ASN A 105 5.11 -17.69 9.05
N MET A 106 4.27 -17.83 8.03
CA MET A 106 4.59 -18.56 6.80
C MET A 106 6.09 -18.43 6.47
N GLY A 107 6.84 -19.54 6.48
CA GLY A 107 8.18 -19.55 5.92
C GLY A 107 9.10 -20.63 6.48
N GLY A 108 8.94 -21.86 5.97
CA GLY A 108 10.04 -22.83 5.87
C GLY A 108 10.08 -23.92 6.93
N MET A 109 9.37 -25.03 6.71
CA MET A 109 10.00 -26.36 6.61
C MET A 109 9.01 -27.39 6.03
N PRO A 110 9.47 -28.36 5.20
CA PRO A 110 8.62 -29.30 4.47
C PRO A 110 8.36 -30.59 5.29
N GLY A 111 7.12 -31.08 5.22
CA GLY A 111 6.66 -32.35 5.81
C GLY A 111 5.99 -32.11 7.16
N GLY A 112 4.71 -32.40 7.40
CA GLY A 112 3.83 -33.38 6.77
C GLY A 112 3.25 -34.25 7.87
N MET A 113 2.26 -33.73 8.61
CA MET A 113 1.36 -34.56 9.43
C MET A 113 0.00 -33.85 9.57
N PRO A 114 -1.12 -34.46 9.14
CA PRO A 114 -2.42 -33.80 9.10
C PRO A 114 -3.12 -33.88 10.47
N GLY A 115 -2.83 -32.91 11.33
CA GLY A 115 -3.56 -32.66 12.56
C GLY A 115 -4.89 -31.96 12.27
N GLY A 116 -6.00 -32.70 12.38
CA GLY A 116 -7.35 -32.17 12.28
C GLY A 116 -7.68 -31.23 13.44
N GLY A 117 -7.42 -29.93 13.25
CA GLY A 117 -8.07 -28.89 14.03
C GLY A 117 -9.60 -28.95 13.83
N PRO A 118 -10.40 -28.37 14.75
CA PRO A 118 -11.85 -28.29 14.61
C PRO A 118 -12.19 -27.77 13.21
N ARG A 119 -13.04 -28.50 12.46
CA ARG A 119 -13.49 -28.09 11.13
C ARG A 119 -14.17 -26.74 11.27
N ARG A 120 -13.45 -25.65 10.96
CA ARG A 120 -14.07 -24.33 10.78
C ARG A 120 -15.23 -24.52 9.80
N PRO A 121 -16.42 -23.96 10.08
CA PRO A 121 -17.50 -23.93 9.11
C PRO A 121 -16.93 -23.46 7.78
N ARG A 122 -17.14 -24.25 6.73
CA ARG A 122 -16.63 -23.89 5.41
C ARG A 122 -17.40 -22.65 4.97
N ARG A 123 -16.71 -21.57 4.59
CA ARG A 123 -17.32 -20.34 4.10
C ARG A 123 -17.49 -20.41 2.57
N SER A 124 -18.63 -19.99 2.04
CA SER A 124 -18.79 -19.82 0.60
C SER A 124 -17.84 -18.72 0.09
N PRO A 125 -17.43 -18.77 -1.19
CA PRO A 125 -16.54 -17.75 -1.74
C PRO A 125 -17.19 -16.35 -1.67
N ASP A 126 -16.36 -15.34 -1.43
CA ASP A 126 -16.78 -13.95 -1.49
C ASP A 126 -17.04 -13.56 -2.96
N GLU A 127 -17.98 -12.63 -3.19
CA GLU A 127 -18.33 -12.13 -4.52
C GLU A 127 -17.79 -10.70 -4.66
N GLU A 128 -16.98 -10.44 -5.68
CA GLU A 128 -16.40 -9.13 -5.93
C GLU A 128 -17.08 -8.47 -7.13
N GLN A 129 -17.61 -7.25 -6.94
CA GLN A 129 -18.30 -6.50 -7.98
C GLN A 129 -17.73 -5.08 -8.10
N PRO A 130 -17.32 -4.61 -9.30
CA PRO A 130 -16.95 -3.21 -9.49
C PRO A 130 -18.21 -2.33 -9.48
N TYR A 131 -18.19 -1.26 -8.69
CA TYR A 131 -19.26 -0.28 -8.63
C TYR A 131 -18.77 1.07 -9.14
N LYS A 132 -19.32 1.52 -10.27
CA LYS A 132 -18.97 2.80 -10.89
C LYS A 132 -19.62 3.97 -10.14
N VAL A 133 -18.85 5.01 -9.85
CA VAL A 133 -19.30 6.17 -9.08
C VAL A 133 -18.81 7.47 -9.71
N ALA A 134 -19.70 8.43 -9.89
CA ALA A 134 -19.34 9.76 -10.32
C ALA A 134 -18.61 10.55 -9.21
N LEU A 135 -17.70 11.45 -9.60
CA LEU A 135 -16.92 12.26 -8.66
C LEU A 135 -17.79 13.12 -7.73
N GLU A 136 -18.94 13.61 -8.22
CA GLU A 136 -19.92 14.37 -7.43
C GLU A 136 -20.53 13.53 -6.29
N GLU A 137 -20.78 12.25 -6.55
CA GLU A 137 -21.34 11.31 -5.57
C GLU A 137 -20.29 10.95 -4.51
N LEU A 138 -19.01 10.86 -4.91
CA LEU A 138 -17.90 10.69 -3.97
C LEU A 138 -17.70 11.92 -3.10
N TYR A 139 -17.98 13.13 -3.62
CA TYR A 139 -17.88 14.36 -2.85
C TYR A 139 -19.00 14.48 -1.81
N LYS A 140 -20.26 14.28 -2.21
CA LYS A 140 -21.43 14.42 -1.32
C LYS A 140 -21.64 13.20 -0.40
N GLY A 141 -21.20 12.03 -0.83
CA GLY A 141 -21.61 10.74 -0.29
C GLY A 141 -22.97 10.31 -0.84
N LYS A 142 -23.17 9.01 -1.04
CA LYS A 142 -24.40 8.45 -1.63
C LYS A 142 -24.80 7.17 -0.95
N THR A 143 -26.11 7.00 -0.73
CA THR A 143 -26.70 5.72 -0.33
C THR A 143 -27.49 5.18 -1.52
N VAL A 144 -27.12 3.99 -2.00
CA VAL A 144 -27.73 3.38 -3.19
C VAL A 144 -28.48 2.13 -2.77
N LYS A 145 -29.75 2.03 -3.16
CA LYS A 145 -30.53 0.81 -3.02
C LYS A 145 -30.50 0.07 -4.35
N PHE A 146 -30.07 -1.18 -4.36
CA PHE A 146 -30.03 -2.00 -5.56
C PHE A 146 -30.57 -3.40 -5.26
N ALA A 147 -31.12 -4.05 -6.28
CA ALA A 147 -31.58 -5.43 -6.18
C ALA A 147 -30.44 -6.35 -6.63
N ALA A 148 -29.94 -7.18 -5.72
CA ALA A 148 -28.98 -8.23 -6.03
C ALA A 148 -29.71 -9.58 -6.16
N GLU A 149 -29.42 -10.32 -7.24
CA GLU A 149 -29.84 -11.72 -7.36
C GLU A 149 -28.89 -12.58 -6.53
N LYS A 150 -29.41 -13.28 -5.53
CA LYS A 150 -28.63 -14.12 -4.63
C LYS A 150 -29.15 -15.55 -4.62
N GLN A 151 -28.25 -16.52 -4.55
CA GLN A 151 -28.60 -17.89 -4.22
C GLN A 151 -28.80 -18.04 -2.72
N VAL A 152 -30.02 -18.36 -2.31
CA VAL A 152 -30.37 -18.62 -0.90
C VAL A 152 -30.70 -20.09 -0.71
N ILE A 153 -30.47 -20.61 0.50
CA ILE A 153 -30.86 -21.96 0.85
C ILE A 153 -32.38 -22.10 0.69
N CYS A 154 -32.81 -23.15 -0.02
CA CYS A 154 -34.22 -23.36 -0.30
C CYS A 154 -35.02 -23.54 0.99
N GLY A 155 -35.90 -22.59 1.30
CA GLY A 155 -36.73 -22.62 2.52
C GLY A 155 -37.60 -23.87 2.69
N GLN A 156 -38.03 -24.51 1.59
CA GLN A 156 -38.88 -25.73 1.65
C GLN A 156 -38.11 -26.99 2.05
N CYS A 157 -36.82 -27.09 1.73
CA CYS A 157 -36.03 -28.29 2.02
C CYS A 157 -34.87 -28.01 2.98
N LYS A 158 -34.68 -26.76 3.40
CA LYS A 158 -33.60 -26.30 4.29
C LYS A 158 -32.22 -26.83 3.88
N GLY A 159 -31.94 -26.81 2.56
CA GLY A 159 -30.66 -27.26 2.01
C GLY A 159 -30.50 -28.77 1.80
N THR A 160 -31.47 -29.61 2.16
CA THR A 160 -31.38 -31.07 1.94
C THR A 160 -31.52 -31.47 0.46
N GLY A 161 -32.32 -30.72 -0.31
CA GLY A 161 -32.60 -31.00 -1.73
C GLY A 161 -33.74 -31.99 -1.98
N ALA A 162 -34.35 -32.52 -0.93
CA ALA A 162 -35.46 -33.46 -1.00
C ALA A 162 -36.71 -32.93 -0.28
N LYS A 163 -37.84 -33.63 -0.46
CA LYS A 163 -39.03 -33.42 0.38
C LYS A 163 -38.74 -33.79 1.83
N GLU A 164 -39.47 -33.16 2.75
CA GLU A 164 -39.31 -33.42 4.19
C GLU A 164 -39.47 -34.92 4.50
N LYS A 165 -38.58 -35.42 5.37
CA LYS A 165 -38.54 -36.81 5.88
C LYS A 165 -38.14 -37.91 4.89
N VAL A 166 -37.69 -37.58 3.68
CA VAL A 166 -37.13 -38.58 2.77
C VAL A 166 -35.66 -38.85 3.09
N LYS A 167 -35.31 -40.13 3.28
CA LYS A 167 -33.91 -40.56 3.50
C LYS A 167 -33.14 -40.54 2.18
N ALA A 168 -31.92 -40.01 2.23
CA ALA A 168 -31.00 -40.03 1.11
C ALA A 168 -30.47 -41.44 0.83
N ASN A 169 -30.46 -41.86 -0.43
CA ASN A 169 -29.70 -43.02 -0.85
C ASN A 169 -28.27 -42.58 -1.19
N LYS A 170 -27.27 -43.43 -0.95
CA LYS A 170 -25.91 -43.18 -1.42
C LYS A 170 -25.93 -43.20 -2.95
N CYS A 171 -25.22 -42.28 -3.59
CA CYS A 171 -25.12 -42.27 -5.04
C CYS A 171 -24.36 -43.51 -5.51
N ASP A 172 -24.95 -44.31 -6.40
CA ASP A 172 -24.36 -45.57 -6.89
C ASP A 172 -23.10 -45.32 -7.74
N HIS A 173 -23.10 -44.22 -8.49
CA HIS A 173 -22.04 -43.82 -9.40
C HIS A 173 -20.75 -43.37 -8.71
N CYS A 174 -20.84 -42.63 -7.60
CA CYS A 174 -19.68 -42.17 -6.83
C CYS A 174 -19.57 -42.83 -5.45
N ARG A 175 -20.43 -43.80 -5.14
CA ARG A 175 -20.51 -44.51 -3.85
C ARG A 175 -20.53 -43.57 -2.63
N GLY A 176 -21.15 -42.40 -2.77
CA GLY A 176 -21.20 -41.38 -1.71
C GLY A 176 -20.01 -40.41 -1.65
N ILE A 177 -19.04 -40.52 -2.55
CA ILE A 177 -17.83 -39.67 -2.59
C ILE A 177 -18.12 -38.30 -3.21
N GLY A 178 -19.12 -38.20 -4.08
CA GLY A 178 -19.52 -36.95 -4.74
C GLY A 178 -18.66 -36.52 -5.92
N ARG A 179 -17.54 -37.22 -6.20
CA ARG A 179 -16.60 -36.91 -7.29
C ARG A 179 -16.22 -38.18 -8.05
N GLN A 180 -15.85 -38.03 -9.33
CA GLN A 180 -15.43 -39.10 -10.22
C GLN A 180 -14.18 -38.67 -11.00
N GLU A 181 -13.31 -39.62 -11.32
CA GLU A 181 -12.16 -39.39 -12.20
C GLU A 181 -12.63 -39.43 -13.66
N ALA A 182 -12.43 -38.35 -14.40
CA ALA A 182 -12.65 -38.29 -15.83
C ALA A 182 -11.33 -38.00 -16.55
N PHE A 183 -11.11 -38.65 -17.68
CA PHE A 183 -9.94 -38.42 -18.50
C PHE A 183 -10.24 -37.29 -19.48
N ARG A 184 -9.54 -36.15 -19.35
CA ARG A 184 -9.61 -35.04 -20.31
C ARG A 184 -8.39 -35.10 -21.22
N GLN A 185 -8.62 -35.23 -22.52
CA GLN A 185 -7.57 -35.16 -23.52
C GLN A 185 -7.19 -33.69 -23.72
N VAL A 186 -6.00 -33.31 -23.27
CA VAL A 186 -5.52 -31.91 -23.30
C VAL A 186 -4.71 -31.62 -24.57
N GLY A 187 -4.43 -32.66 -25.35
CA GLY A 187 -3.78 -32.58 -26.65
C GLY A 187 -3.64 -33.97 -27.29
N PRO A 188 -3.12 -34.06 -28.52
CA PRO A 188 -2.86 -35.33 -29.19
C PRO A 188 -1.94 -36.20 -28.32
N GLY A 189 -2.41 -37.37 -27.89
CA GLY A 189 -1.65 -38.31 -27.06
C GLY A 189 -1.51 -37.99 -25.56
N LEU A 190 -2.00 -36.84 -25.06
CA LEU A 190 -1.87 -36.47 -23.64
C LEU A 190 -3.23 -36.44 -22.94
N VAL A 191 -3.49 -37.49 -22.14
CA VAL A 191 -4.71 -37.61 -21.31
C VAL A 191 -4.38 -37.31 -19.85
N ARG A 192 -5.04 -36.31 -19.26
CA ARG A 192 -4.93 -35.96 -17.85
C ARG A 192 -6.14 -36.50 -17.09
N LYS A 193 -5.89 -37.12 -15.94
CA LYS A 193 -6.96 -37.46 -14.97
C LYS A 193 -7.40 -36.18 -14.27
N GLU A 194 -8.65 -35.80 -14.46
CA GLU A 194 -9.29 -34.67 -13.79
C GLU A 194 -10.39 -35.19 -12.86
N VAL A 195 -10.49 -34.61 -11.66
CA VAL A 195 -11.53 -35.00 -10.68
C VAL A 195 -12.73 -34.08 -10.88
N ILE A 196 -13.79 -34.61 -11.48
CA ILE A 196 -15.03 -33.89 -11.81
C ILE A 196 -16.09 -34.22 -10.74
N PRO A 197 -16.97 -33.28 -10.35
CA PRO A 197 -18.15 -33.62 -9.55
C PRO A 197 -18.99 -34.70 -10.26
N CYS A 198 -19.47 -35.69 -9.51
CA CYS A 198 -20.27 -36.77 -10.10
C CYS A 198 -21.56 -36.24 -10.72
N ASP A 199 -21.82 -36.52 -12.00
CA ASP A 199 -22.99 -36.02 -12.73
C ASP A 199 -24.33 -36.42 -12.10
N HIS A 200 -24.36 -37.60 -11.48
CA HIS A 200 -25.59 -38.19 -10.93
C HIS A 200 -26.03 -37.57 -9.60
N CYS A 201 -25.07 -37.17 -8.74
CA CYS A 201 -25.36 -36.53 -7.46
C CYS A 201 -24.90 -35.06 -7.37
N GLN A 202 -24.32 -34.53 -8.44
CA GLN A 202 -23.81 -33.15 -8.56
C GLN A 202 -22.97 -32.72 -7.35
N GLY A 203 -22.02 -33.57 -6.94
CA GLY A 203 -21.15 -33.27 -5.79
C GLY A 203 -21.69 -33.64 -4.41
N SER A 204 -22.99 -33.93 -4.29
CA SER A 204 -23.60 -34.12 -2.97
C SER A 204 -23.41 -35.48 -2.31
N GLY A 205 -22.96 -36.49 -3.07
CA GLY A 205 -22.80 -37.89 -2.60
C GLY A 205 -24.13 -38.62 -2.34
N MET A 206 -25.23 -37.89 -2.29
CA MET A 206 -26.56 -38.40 -1.99
C MET A 206 -27.45 -38.30 -3.23
N TYR A 207 -28.21 -39.36 -3.48
CA TYR A 207 -29.15 -39.42 -4.58
C TYR A 207 -30.58 -39.49 -4.06
N TYR A 208 -31.44 -38.67 -4.67
CA TYR A 208 -32.88 -38.67 -4.46
C TYR A 208 -33.57 -39.01 -5.77
N ARG A 209 -34.54 -39.94 -5.71
CA ARG A 209 -35.41 -40.26 -6.83
C ARG A 209 -36.15 -38.99 -7.26
N GLU A 210 -36.44 -38.88 -8.54
CA GLU A 210 -37.01 -37.65 -9.13
C GLU A 210 -38.32 -37.20 -8.46
N LYS A 211 -39.15 -38.16 -8.03
CA LYS A 211 -40.40 -37.90 -7.29
C LYS A 211 -40.18 -37.33 -5.89
N ASP A 212 -39.00 -37.56 -5.31
CA ASP A 212 -38.66 -37.18 -3.93
C ASP A 212 -37.81 -35.91 -3.87
N ARG A 213 -37.39 -35.38 -5.01
CA ARG A 213 -36.72 -34.09 -5.12
C ARG A 213 -37.65 -32.97 -4.67
N CYS A 214 -37.09 -31.95 -4.04
CA CYS A 214 -37.85 -30.75 -3.69
C CYS A 214 -38.39 -30.07 -4.96
N LYS A 215 -39.67 -29.69 -4.97
CA LYS A 215 -40.31 -29.06 -6.13
C LYS A 215 -39.73 -27.68 -6.46
N LYS A 216 -39.34 -26.89 -5.45
CA LYS A 216 -38.83 -25.51 -5.61
C LYS A 216 -37.39 -25.47 -6.14
N CYS A 217 -36.47 -26.27 -5.56
CA CYS A 217 -35.07 -26.29 -5.99
C CYS A 217 -34.71 -27.41 -6.97
N LYS A 218 -35.65 -28.32 -7.28
CA LYS A 218 -35.45 -29.49 -8.16
C LYS A 218 -34.21 -30.33 -7.81
N GLY A 219 -33.84 -30.39 -6.54
CA GLY A 219 -32.65 -31.10 -6.05
C GLY A 219 -31.38 -30.25 -5.90
N LYS A 220 -31.37 -28.99 -6.37
CA LYS A 220 -30.19 -28.09 -6.33
C LYS A 220 -29.88 -27.49 -4.96
N ARG A 221 -30.78 -27.65 -3.97
CA ARG A 221 -30.66 -27.18 -2.58
C ARG A 221 -30.69 -25.65 -2.39
N THR A 222 -30.34 -24.86 -3.40
CA THR A 222 -30.44 -23.41 -3.44
C THR A 222 -31.54 -22.93 -4.39
N VAL A 223 -32.02 -21.71 -4.20
CA VAL A 223 -32.96 -20.99 -5.08
C VAL A 223 -32.47 -19.56 -5.29
N LYS A 224 -32.71 -19.02 -6.47
CA LYS A 224 -32.43 -17.61 -6.80
C LYS A 224 -33.50 -16.72 -6.19
N GLU A 225 -33.11 -15.70 -5.44
CA GLU A 225 -33.99 -14.72 -4.81
C GLU A 225 -33.40 -13.32 -4.99
N ASN A 226 -34.25 -12.36 -5.36
CA ASN A 226 -33.84 -10.96 -5.50
C ASN A 226 -34.02 -10.26 -4.15
N LYS A 227 -32.92 -9.78 -3.57
CA LYS A 227 -32.92 -9.04 -2.31
C LYS A 227 -32.51 -7.59 -2.56
N ALA A 228 -33.27 -6.65 -2.03
CA ALA A 228 -32.89 -5.24 -2.02
C ALA A 228 -31.80 -5.03 -0.96
N LEU A 229 -30.63 -4.60 -1.39
CA LEU A 229 -29.49 -4.25 -0.55
C LEU A 229 -29.24 -2.75 -0.62
N GLU A 230 -28.66 -2.21 0.46
CA GLU A 230 -28.30 -0.79 0.55
C GLU A 230 -26.77 -0.68 0.65
N LEU A 231 -26.17 0.06 -0.29
CA LEU A 231 -24.75 0.38 -0.31
C LEU A 231 -24.57 1.82 0.16
N TYR A 232 -23.87 2.02 1.27
CA TYR A 232 -23.49 3.34 1.75
C TYR A 232 -22.06 3.69 1.32
N ILE A 233 -21.92 4.73 0.50
CA ILE A 233 -20.63 5.24 0.03
C ILE A 233 -20.30 6.50 0.83
N PRO A 234 -19.31 6.44 1.73
CA PRO A 234 -18.94 7.61 2.52
C PRO A 234 -18.35 8.70 1.63
N ARG A 235 -18.55 9.96 2.03
CA ARG A 235 -17.92 11.11 1.37
C ARG A 235 -16.38 10.99 1.41
N GLY A 236 -15.73 11.43 0.34
CA GLY A 236 -14.27 11.37 0.22
C GLY A 236 -13.72 9.97 0.00
N SER A 237 -14.56 9.00 -0.39
CA SER A 237 -14.13 7.65 -0.77
C SER A 237 -13.11 7.70 -1.91
N MET A 238 -12.14 6.79 -1.90
CA MET A 238 -11.04 6.77 -2.88
C MET A 238 -11.27 5.72 -3.95
N GLN A 239 -10.62 5.89 -5.10
CA GLN A 239 -10.56 4.88 -6.15
C GLN A 239 -10.05 3.54 -5.60
N GLY A 240 -10.75 2.45 -5.95
CA GLY A 240 -10.41 1.08 -5.53
C GLY A 240 -10.72 0.76 -4.06
N GLU A 241 -11.45 1.63 -3.37
CA GLU A 241 -11.90 1.34 -2.01
C GLU A 241 -12.91 0.19 -1.98
N ARG A 242 -12.77 -0.66 -0.95
CA ARG A 242 -13.57 -1.87 -0.75
C ARG A 242 -14.68 -1.62 0.24
N ILE A 243 -15.93 -1.72 -0.21
CA ILE A 243 -17.10 -1.71 0.67
C ILE A 243 -17.63 -3.13 0.80
N VAL A 244 -17.72 -3.64 2.03
CA VAL A 244 -18.05 -5.04 2.31
C VAL A 244 -19.46 -5.12 2.88
N LEU A 245 -20.33 -5.90 2.23
CA LEU A 245 -21.61 -6.32 2.78
C LEU A 245 -21.47 -7.76 3.32
N GLU A 246 -21.41 -7.87 4.65
CA GLU A 246 -21.12 -9.12 5.34
C GLU A 246 -22.22 -10.16 5.13
N GLY A 247 -21.84 -11.38 4.74
CA GLY A 247 -22.79 -12.50 4.57
C GLY A 247 -23.78 -12.34 3.40
N GLU A 248 -23.59 -11.31 2.56
CA GLU A 248 -24.49 -11.04 1.44
C GLU A 248 -24.16 -11.80 0.15
N ALA A 249 -23.05 -12.54 0.06
CA ALA A 249 -22.75 -13.41 -1.09
C ALA A 249 -23.65 -14.66 -1.17
N ASP A 250 -23.53 -15.42 -2.27
CA ASP A 250 -24.24 -16.67 -2.51
C ASP A 250 -24.11 -17.69 -1.36
N GLN A 251 -25.25 -18.23 -0.93
CA GLN A 251 -25.31 -19.29 0.07
C GLN A 251 -25.12 -20.65 -0.58
N LEU A 252 -24.24 -21.45 0.00
CA LEU A 252 -24.07 -22.86 -0.34
C LEU A 252 -24.59 -23.72 0.83
N ALA A 253 -25.16 -24.88 0.49
CA ALA A 253 -25.57 -25.83 1.51
C ALA A 253 -24.36 -26.25 2.36
N ASP A 254 -24.56 -26.36 3.69
CA ASP A 254 -23.54 -26.75 4.67
C ASP A 254 -22.37 -25.75 4.83
N MET A 255 -22.51 -24.52 4.33
CA MET A 255 -21.50 -23.47 4.38
C MET A 255 -22.05 -22.14 4.91
N THR A 256 -21.22 -21.35 5.59
CA THR A 256 -21.57 -19.97 5.98
C THR A 256 -21.39 -19.04 4.78
N PRO A 257 -22.29 -18.07 4.54
CA PRO A 257 -22.15 -17.17 3.40
C PRO A 257 -20.86 -16.35 3.45
N GLY A 258 -20.28 -16.13 2.27
CA GLY A 258 -19.24 -15.15 1.99
C GLY A 258 -19.78 -13.72 2.00
N ASP A 259 -18.90 -12.77 1.73
CA ASP A 259 -19.25 -11.35 1.65
C ASP A 259 -19.41 -10.87 0.21
N LEU A 260 -20.28 -9.88 0.01
CA LEU A 260 -20.36 -9.15 -1.25
C LEU A 260 -19.48 -7.90 -1.13
N ILE A 261 -18.43 -7.85 -1.93
CA ILE A 261 -17.35 -6.85 -1.85
C ILE A 261 -17.45 -5.95 -3.09
N PHE A 262 -17.77 -4.68 -2.86
CA PHE A 262 -17.78 -3.67 -3.90
C PHE A 262 -16.43 -2.98 -3.99
N HIS A 263 -15.87 -2.93 -5.20
CA HIS A 263 -14.71 -2.11 -5.52
C HIS A 263 -15.17 -0.83 -6.20
N LEU A 264 -14.94 0.31 -5.56
CA LEU A 264 -15.33 1.60 -6.14
C LEU A 264 -14.46 1.94 -7.36
N VAL A 265 -15.11 2.28 -8.47
CA VAL A 265 -14.49 2.75 -9.70
C VAL A 265 -15.02 4.16 -10.01
N GLU A 266 -14.19 5.16 -9.75
CA GLU A 266 -14.36 6.56 -10.08
C GLU A 266 -14.45 6.72 -11.60
N GLU A 267 -15.54 7.35 -12.04
CA GLU A 267 -15.73 7.72 -13.44
C GLU A 267 -14.95 9.02 -13.74
N PRO A 268 -14.32 9.13 -14.93
CA PRO A 268 -13.66 10.37 -15.32
C PRO A 268 -14.68 11.51 -15.40
N HIS A 269 -14.27 12.70 -14.95
CA HIS A 269 -15.12 13.89 -14.93
C HIS A 269 -14.58 14.94 -15.90
N ASP A 270 -15.46 15.61 -16.64
CA ASP A 270 -15.08 16.53 -17.72
C ASP A 270 -14.26 17.74 -17.24
N GLN A 271 -14.66 18.32 -16.10
CA GLN A 271 -14.03 19.54 -15.56
C GLN A 271 -12.95 19.30 -14.51
N PHE A 272 -12.94 18.12 -13.86
CA PHE A 272 -12.15 17.90 -12.65
C PHE A 272 -11.34 16.62 -12.79
N THR A 273 -10.05 16.74 -12.51
CA THR A 273 -9.16 15.60 -12.32
C THR A 273 -8.80 15.51 -10.85
N ARG A 274 -8.99 14.34 -10.25
CA ARG A 274 -8.71 14.12 -8.83
C ARG A 274 -7.33 13.51 -8.63
N ILE A 275 -6.55 14.08 -7.71
CA ILE A 275 -5.28 13.52 -7.24
C ILE A 275 -5.34 13.40 -5.72
N GLY A 276 -5.70 12.22 -5.22
CA GLY A 276 -5.85 11.98 -3.78
C GLY A 276 -7.03 12.75 -3.18
N HIS A 277 -6.74 13.79 -2.41
CA HIS A 277 -7.75 14.70 -1.84
C HIS A 277 -7.81 16.04 -2.58
N ASP A 278 -6.85 16.32 -3.44
CA ASP A 278 -6.80 17.57 -4.19
C ASP A 278 -7.50 17.39 -5.54
N LEU A 279 -8.07 18.48 -6.04
CA LEU A 279 -8.71 18.56 -7.35
C LEU A 279 -7.88 19.45 -8.25
N SER A 280 -7.82 19.14 -9.53
CA SER A 280 -7.32 20.02 -10.57
C SER A 280 -8.39 20.26 -11.63
N ALA A 281 -8.53 21.51 -12.07
CA ALA A 281 -9.43 21.89 -13.15
C ALA A 281 -8.76 22.92 -14.05
N ASP A 282 -9.21 22.97 -15.30
CA ASP A 282 -8.76 23.98 -16.25
C ASP A 282 -9.54 25.29 -16.04
N LEU A 283 -8.80 26.39 -15.94
CA LEU A 283 -9.33 27.74 -15.84
C LEU A 283 -9.12 28.47 -17.17
N HIS A 284 -10.20 28.58 -17.92
CA HIS A 284 -10.27 29.35 -19.15
C HIS A 284 -10.43 30.85 -18.88
N VAL A 285 -9.43 31.62 -19.30
CA VAL A 285 -9.34 33.07 -19.11
C VAL A 285 -9.07 33.70 -20.47
N THR A 286 -9.82 34.74 -20.82
CA THR A 286 -9.55 35.47 -22.07
C THR A 286 -8.26 36.28 -21.94
N LEU A 287 -7.58 36.57 -23.06
CA LEU A 287 -6.37 37.40 -23.06
C LEU A 287 -6.59 38.77 -22.36
N ALA A 288 -7.76 39.38 -22.55
CA ALA A 288 -8.12 40.64 -21.89
C ALA A 288 -8.20 40.48 -20.37
N GLU A 289 -8.82 39.42 -19.87
CA GLU A 289 -8.91 39.11 -18.44
C GLU A 289 -7.54 38.76 -17.84
N ALA A 290 -6.68 38.07 -18.59
CA ALA A 290 -5.34 37.71 -18.16
C ALA A 290 -4.42 38.93 -17.94
N LEU A 291 -4.60 39.98 -18.76
CA LEU A 291 -3.84 41.24 -18.67
C LEU A 291 -4.46 42.25 -17.69
N SER A 292 -5.78 42.43 -17.76
CA SER A 292 -6.48 43.49 -17.01
C SER A 292 -6.96 43.05 -15.62
N GLY A 293 -6.96 41.75 -15.32
CA GLY A 293 -7.54 41.16 -14.12
C GLY A 293 -9.06 41.03 -14.22
N PHE A 294 -9.64 40.15 -13.40
CA PHE A 294 -11.08 39.87 -13.43
C PHE A 294 -11.63 39.53 -12.05
N SER A 295 -12.95 39.67 -11.92
CA SER A 295 -13.70 39.26 -10.74
C SER A 295 -15.01 38.62 -11.19
N ARG A 296 -15.03 37.28 -11.30
CA ARG A 296 -16.22 36.52 -11.73
C ARG A 296 -16.27 35.14 -11.12
N VAL A 297 -17.44 34.50 -11.24
CA VAL A 297 -17.57 33.06 -11.00
C VAL A 297 -16.87 32.33 -12.13
N VAL A 298 -15.89 31.52 -11.77
CA VAL A 298 -15.00 30.86 -12.72
C VAL A 298 -15.49 29.47 -13.06
N LEU A 299 -15.95 28.72 -12.06
CA LEU A 299 -16.27 27.31 -12.21
C LEU A 299 -17.36 26.89 -11.22
N LYS A 300 -18.15 25.88 -11.59
CA LYS A 300 -19.13 25.25 -10.69
C LYS A 300 -18.49 24.05 -10.00
N HIS A 301 -18.40 24.09 -8.68
CA HIS A 301 -17.89 22.99 -7.88
C HIS A 301 -18.83 21.77 -7.98
N LEU A 302 -18.34 20.58 -7.64
CA LEU A 302 -19.09 19.32 -7.42
C LEU A 302 -20.34 19.47 -6.52
N ASP A 303 -20.39 20.49 -5.66
CA ASP A 303 -21.56 20.84 -4.84
C ASP A 303 -22.67 21.58 -5.60
N GLY A 304 -22.38 22.08 -6.80
CA GLY A 304 -23.21 23.03 -7.53
C GLY A 304 -22.94 24.50 -7.15
N ARG A 305 -22.08 24.76 -6.15
CA ARG A 305 -21.66 26.12 -5.76
C ARG A 305 -20.70 26.70 -6.79
N GLY A 306 -20.84 27.99 -7.10
CA GLY A 306 -19.90 28.70 -7.97
C GLY A 306 -18.69 29.20 -7.20
N ILE A 307 -17.48 28.93 -7.69
CA ILE A 307 -16.24 29.47 -7.13
C ILE A 307 -15.98 30.84 -7.75
N HIS A 308 -16.04 31.88 -6.92
CA HIS A 308 -15.73 33.24 -7.33
C HIS A 308 -14.26 33.57 -7.05
N ILE A 309 -13.55 34.00 -8.09
CA ILE A 309 -12.14 34.39 -7.99
C ILE A 309 -12.01 35.86 -8.34
N ASN A 310 -11.31 36.59 -7.48
CA ASN A 310 -10.94 37.98 -7.70
C ASN A 310 -9.42 38.04 -7.92
N HIS A 311 -9.02 38.33 -9.17
CA HIS A 311 -7.63 38.52 -9.53
C HIS A 311 -7.36 40.02 -9.75
N PRO A 312 -6.45 40.63 -8.95
CA PRO A 312 -6.25 42.07 -8.96
C PRO A 312 -5.67 42.57 -10.28
N ARG A 313 -6.11 43.77 -10.68
CA ARG A 313 -5.59 44.47 -11.85
C ARG A 313 -4.08 44.75 -11.69
N GLY A 314 -3.32 44.56 -12.75
CA GLY A 314 -1.87 44.80 -12.79
C GLY A 314 -0.99 43.57 -12.51
N LYS A 315 -1.57 42.44 -12.08
CA LYS A 315 -0.86 41.17 -12.07
C LYS A 315 -1.22 40.38 -13.32
N ILE A 316 -0.26 40.17 -14.22
CA ILE A 316 -0.48 39.39 -15.44
C ILE A 316 -0.55 37.91 -15.08
N MET A 317 -1.57 37.21 -15.58
CA MET A 317 -1.60 35.74 -15.56
C MET A 317 -1.02 35.17 -16.85
N ARG A 318 -0.15 34.18 -16.72
CA ARG A 318 0.51 33.53 -17.85
C ARG A 318 -0.16 32.19 -18.15
N PRO A 319 -0.17 31.74 -19.41
CA PRO A 319 -0.55 30.37 -19.74
C PRO A 319 0.30 29.38 -18.93
N GLY A 320 -0.36 28.40 -18.32
CA GLY A 320 0.27 27.38 -17.47
C GLY A 320 0.52 27.81 -16.02
N ASP A 321 0.20 29.05 -15.62
CA ASP A 321 0.18 29.41 -14.20
C ASP A 321 -0.83 28.55 -13.43
N VAL A 322 -0.52 28.21 -12.19
CA VAL A 322 -1.39 27.40 -11.33
C VAL A 322 -1.87 28.21 -10.14
N LEU A 323 -3.19 28.41 -10.05
CA LEU A 323 -3.83 29.05 -8.89
C LEU A 323 -4.29 27.98 -7.91
N ARG A 324 -3.93 28.13 -6.64
CA ARG A 324 -4.41 27.24 -5.57
C ARG A 324 -5.53 27.92 -4.78
N VAL A 325 -6.70 27.30 -4.77
CA VAL A 325 -7.84 27.66 -3.92
C VAL A 325 -7.88 26.68 -2.73
N PRO A 326 -7.56 27.15 -1.51
CA PRO A 326 -7.46 26.27 -0.35
C PRO A 326 -8.84 25.78 0.10
N ASN A 327 -8.92 24.55 0.61
CA ASN A 327 -10.15 23.91 1.14
C ASN A 327 -11.30 23.70 0.14
N GLU A 328 -11.06 23.81 -1.16
CA GLU A 328 -12.06 23.53 -2.21
C GLU A 328 -11.73 22.21 -2.98
N GLY A 329 -11.04 21.27 -2.33
CA GLY A 329 -10.77 19.93 -2.85
C GLY A 329 -11.77 18.88 -2.33
N MET A 330 -11.41 17.60 -2.43
CA MET A 330 -12.24 16.51 -1.91
C MET A 330 -12.28 16.48 -0.38
N PRO A 331 -13.43 16.13 0.23
CA PRO A 331 -13.52 15.98 1.68
C PRO A 331 -12.71 14.78 2.17
N HIS A 332 -12.17 14.89 3.39
CA HIS A 332 -11.57 13.74 4.07
C HIS A 332 -12.67 12.85 4.66
N LYS A 333 -12.48 11.53 4.63
CA LYS A 333 -13.42 10.56 5.23
C LYS A 333 -13.67 10.78 6.71
N ARG A 334 -12.63 11.22 7.44
CA ARG A 334 -12.66 11.47 8.88
C ARG A 334 -12.35 12.94 9.10
N GLY A 335 -13.34 13.71 9.53
CA GLY A 335 -13.24 15.14 9.81
C GLY A 335 -14.03 16.01 8.84
N GLU A 336 -13.90 17.32 9.02
CA GLU A 336 -14.50 18.38 8.20
C GLU A 336 -13.49 19.04 7.27
N THR A 337 -12.23 18.60 7.30
CA THR A 337 -11.17 19.14 6.43
C THR A 337 -11.36 18.70 4.98
N MET A 338 -11.16 19.63 4.07
CA MET A 338 -11.17 19.40 2.62
C MET A 338 -9.74 19.50 2.07
N GLY A 339 -9.51 18.91 0.89
CA GLY A 339 -8.27 19.15 0.14
C GLY A 339 -8.26 20.52 -0.52
N ASP A 340 -7.31 20.74 -1.42
CA ASP A 340 -7.17 22.00 -2.17
C ASP A 340 -7.59 21.83 -3.65
N LEU A 341 -8.04 22.91 -4.28
CA LEU A 341 -8.30 22.97 -5.72
C LEU A 341 -7.16 23.72 -6.42
N TYR A 342 -6.61 23.10 -7.46
CA TYR A 342 -5.59 23.67 -8.33
C TYR A 342 -6.21 24.00 -9.68
N LEU A 343 -6.14 25.27 -10.07
CA LEU A 343 -6.65 25.74 -11.35
C LEU A 343 -5.48 25.99 -12.29
N LEU A 344 -5.42 25.25 -13.39
CA LEU A 344 -4.45 25.44 -14.45
C LEU A 344 -4.96 26.53 -15.39
N VAL A 345 -4.25 27.65 -15.48
CA VAL A 345 -4.67 28.77 -16.32
C VAL A 345 -4.40 28.45 -17.79
N LYS A 346 -5.48 28.37 -18.57
CA LYS A 346 -5.45 28.33 -20.03
C LYS A 346 -5.95 29.68 -20.54
N VAL A 347 -5.11 30.34 -21.32
CA VAL A 347 -5.46 31.64 -21.90
C VAL A 347 -6.04 31.41 -23.28
N ASP A 348 -7.30 31.76 -23.44
CA ASP A 348 -7.98 31.69 -24.73
C ASP A 348 -7.62 32.96 -25.52
N PHE A 349 -6.94 32.74 -26.64
CA PHE A 349 -6.63 33.80 -27.60
C PHE A 349 -7.86 34.06 -28.48
N PRO A 350 -8.03 35.31 -28.94
CA PRO A 350 -9.06 35.66 -29.91
C PRO A 350 -8.87 34.89 -31.23
N GLU A 351 -9.97 34.72 -31.98
CA GLU A 351 -9.93 34.09 -33.31
C GLU A 351 -9.17 34.94 -34.33
N ASP A 352 -8.62 34.28 -35.35
CA ASP A 352 -7.89 34.91 -36.43
C ASP A 352 -8.81 35.86 -37.21
N GLY A 353 -8.35 37.09 -37.46
CA GLY A 353 -9.13 38.13 -38.12
C GLY A 353 -10.09 38.92 -37.20
N TRP A 354 -9.99 38.78 -35.88
CA TRP A 354 -10.75 39.59 -34.90
C TRP A 354 -10.58 41.12 -35.13
N LEU A 355 -9.39 41.56 -35.55
CA LEU A 355 -9.12 42.96 -35.86
C LEU A 355 -9.35 43.23 -37.35
N SER A 356 -10.49 43.86 -37.68
CA SER A 356 -10.86 44.13 -39.08
C SER A 356 -10.28 45.42 -39.66
N ASN A 357 -9.82 46.37 -38.83
CA ASN A 357 -9.26 47.64 -39.31
C ASN A 357 -7.76 47.73 -39.01
N ASP A 358 -6.96 48.13 -40.00
CA ASP A 358 -5.53 48.39 -39.84
C ASP A 358 -5.22 49.47 -38.78
N SER A 359 -6.17 50.38 -38.54
CA SER A 359 -6.04 51.44 -37.52
C SER A 359 -5.96 50.91 -36.09
N ASP A 360 -6.48 49.71 -35.83
CA ASP A 360 -6.59 49.15 -34.49
C ASP A 360 -5.30 48.41 -34.06
N TYR A 361 -4.38 48.16 -34.99
CA TYR A 361 -3.06 47.56 -34.71
C TYR A 361 -2.09 48.56 -34.07
N GLU A 362 -2.11 49.83 -34.48
CA GLU A 362 -1.25 50.88 -33.89
C GLU A 362 -1.45 51.06 -32.37
N PRO A 363 -2.68 51.19 -31.83
CA PRO A 363 -2.89 51.29 -30.38
C PRO A 363 -2.51 49.99 -29.65
N LEU A 364 -2.72 48.82 -30.28
CA LEU A 364 -2.33 47.53 -29.70
C LEU A 364 -0.80 47.44 -29.54
N GLN A 365 -0.05 47.84 -30.56
CA GLN A 365 1.42 47.85 -30.56
C GLN A 365 1.99 48.86 -29.55
N LYS A 366 1.29 49.97 -29.28
CA LYS A 366 1.66 50.93 -28.22
C LYS A 366 1.41 50.42 -26.80
N LEU A 367 0.42 49.53 -26.62
CA LEU A 367 0.03 48.98 -25.31
C LEU A 367 0.87 47.75 -24.90
N LEU A 368 1.33 46.98 -25.89
CA LEU A 368 2.15 45.79 -25.68
C LEU A 368 3.65 46.12 -25.60
N PRO A 369 4.46 45.28 -24.94
CA PRO A 369 5.92 45.48 -24.92
C PRO A 369 6.49 45.48 -26.34
N PRO A 370 7.54 46.28 -26.61
CA PRO A 370 8.13 46.37 -27.94
C PRO A 370 8.66 44.99 -28.39
N PRO A 371 8.59 44.71 -29.71
CA PRO A 371 9.15 43.48 -30.26
C PRO A 371 10.63 43.37 -29.92
N ALA A 372 11.11 42.14 -29.71
CA ALA A 372 12.51 41.89 -29.42
C ALA A 372 13.39 42.40 -30.58
N GLU A 373 14.60 42.87 -30.25
CA GLU A 373 15.54 43.31 -31.29
C GLU A 373 15.83 42.16 -32.26
N PRO A 374 15.83 42.42 -33.58
CA PRO A 374 16.10 41.39 -34.56
C PRO A 374 17.51 40.83 -34.35
N ILE A 375 17.61 39.50 -34.38
CA ILE A 375 18.89 38.80 -34.23
C ILE A 375 19.75 39.14 -35.45
N LYS A 376 20.93 39.72 -35.21
CA LYS A 376 21.89 40.03 -36.29
C LYS A 376 22.61 38.74 -36.70
N ALA A 377 22.41 38.31 -37.93
CA ALA A 377 23.15 37.23 -38.57
C ALA A 377 23.87 37.78 -39.82
N ASP A 378 25.04 37.22 -40.14
CA ASP A 378 25.86 37.66 -41.27
C ASP A 378 25.23 37.28 -42.63
N GLU A 379 24.46 36.18 -42.68
CA GLU A 379 23.63 35.74 -43.81
C GLU A 379 22.21 35.45 -43.29
N VAL A 380 21.19 35.93 -44.02
CA VAL A 380 19.77 35.73 -43.69
C VAL A 380 19.11 35.07 -44.91
N ASP A 381 18.71 33.82 -44.74
CA ASP A 381 17.93 33.09 -45.74
C ASP A 381 16.43 33.29 -45.47
N GLU A 382 15.66 33.65 -46.50
CA GLU A 382 14.21 33.64 -46.44
C GLU A 382 13.72 32.19 -46.54
N VAL A 383 13.10 31.69 -45.47
CA VAL A 383 12.56 30.33 -45.40
C VAL A 383 11.04 30.37 -45.33
N GLU A 384 10.39 29.54 -46.15
CA GLU A 384 8.97 29.26 -46.04
C GLU A 384 8.72 28.38 -44.81
N TYR A 385 7.67 28.67 -44.05
CA TYR A 385 7.25 27.87 -42.90
C TYR A 385 5.84 27.31 -43.13
N GLU A 386 5.58 26.15 -42.55
CA GLU A 386 4.25 25.53 -42.54
C GLU A 386 3.53 25.90 -41.24
N GLU A 387 2.28 26.36 -41.35
CA GLU A 387 1.50 26.91 -40.22
C GLU A 387 0.96 25.84 -39.25
N ASP A 388 0.79 24.60 -39.72
CA ASP A 388 0.20 23.47 -38.97
C ASP A 388 1.15 22.27 -38.83
N ALA A 389 2.44 22.53 -38.64
CA ALA A 389 3.41 21.45 -38.46
C ALA A 389 3.19 20.72 -37.12
N ASP A 390 2.87 19.44 -37.17
CA ASP A 390 2.75 18.57 -36.00
C ASP A 390 4.15 18.20 -35.47
N ILE A 391 4.44 18.62 -34.25
CA ILE A 391 5.73 18.36 -33.59
C ILE A 391 5.99 16.87 -33.39
N GLU A 392 4.95 16.03 -33.34
CA GLU A 392 5.10 14.58 -33.20
C GLU A 392 5.64 13.93 -34.49
N LYS A 393 5.47 14.58 -35.65
CA LYS A 393 6.04 14.12 -36.94
C LYS A 393 7.50 14.52 -37.13
N MET A 394 8.08 15.26 -36.18
CA MET A 394 9.47 15.68 -36.22
C MET A 394 10.40 14.46 -36.22
N GLY A 395 11.09 14.22 -37.34
CA GLY A 395 12.05 13.12 -37.49
C GLY A 395 11.47 11.82 -38.05
N ALA A 396 10.16 11.77 -38.37
CA ALA A 396 9.51 10.61 -38.98
C ALA A 396 10.20 10.12 -40.27
N HIS A 397 10.86 11.01 -41.00
CA HIS A 397 11.53 10.71 -42.27
C HIS A 397 13.05 10.50 -42.17
N GLN A 398 13.66 10.60 -40.98
CA GLN A 398 15.12 10.63 -40.86
C GLN A 398 15.77 9.28 -40.55
N GLY A 399 15.00 8.22 -40.28
CA GLY A 399 15.54 6.89 -39.99
C GLY A 399 16.51 6.86 -38.81
N ASP A 400 16.49 7.87 -37.93
CA ASP A 400 17.35 7.92 -36.74
C ASP A 400 16.88 6.84 -35.75
N PRO A 401 17.74 5.87 -35.37
CA PRO A 401 17.37 4.80 -34.43
C PRO A 401 16.86 5.30 -33.06
N ARG A 402 17.01 6.58 -32.74
CA ARG A 402 16.45 7.21 -31.53
C ARG A 402 14.95 7.52 -31.63
N TYR A 403 14.42 7.63 -32.84
CA TYR A 403 13.02 7.95 -33.13
C TYR A 403 12.29 6.82 -33.88
N ALA A 404 12.98 5.72 -34.21
CA ALA A 404 12.45 4.51 -34.84
C ALA A 404 11.61 3.63 -33.89
N GLY A 405 10.66 4.23 -33.18
CA GLY A 405 9.89 3.58 -32.12
C GLY A 405 8.38 3.70 -32.26
N ASP A 406 7.87 4.10 -33.42
CA ASP A 406 6.44 3.98 -33.69
C ASP A 406 6.18 2.63 -34.36
N TRP A 407 5.52 1.76 -33.62
CA TRP A 407 5.14 0.43 -34.05
C TRP A 407 3.94 0.59 -34.98
N GLU A 408 4.19 0.63 -36.29
CA GLU A 408 3.18 0.19 -37.26
C GLU A 408 3.05 -1.33 -37.09
N ASP A 409 2.05 -1.71 -36.28
CA ASP A 409 1.49 -3.05 -36.26
C ASP A 409 0.82 -3.25 -37.63
N ASP A 410 1.55 -3.79 -38.60
CA ASP A 410 0.96 -4.48 -39.74
C ASP A 410 1.86 -5.61 -40.26
N GLU A 411 1.22 -6.77 -40.29
CA GLU A 411 1.48 -7.96 -41.10
C GLU A 411 2.51 -9.02 -40.65
N GLU A 412 1.95 -10.22 -40.57
CA GLU A 412 2.52 -11.52 -40.34
C GLU A 412 3.57 -11.94 -41.38
N GLU A 413 4.36 -12.92 -40.97
CA GLU A 413 5.08 -13.93 -41.76
C GLU A 413 6.60 -13.80 -42.02
N GLU A 414 7.28 -14.74 -41.36
CA GLU A 414 8.42 -15.57 -41.80
C GLU A 414 9.79 -14.94 -42.14
N GLY A 415 10.82 -15.41 -41.41
CA GLY A 415 12.09 -15.75 -42.04
C GLY A 415 13.38 -15.49 -41.26
N GLY A 416 13.78 -16.41 -40.39
CA GLY A 416 15.18 -16.89 -40.25
C GLY A 416 16.26 -15.98 -39.60
N PRO A 417 17.18 -16.55 -38.77
CA PRO A 417 18.23 -15.77 -38.10
C PRO A 417 19.48 -15.63 -38.99
N GLN A 418 20.02 -14.41 -39.11
CA GLN A 418 21.39 -14.22 -39.61
C GLN A 418 22.26 -13.42 -38.64
N ILE A 419 23.30 -14.12 -38.19
CA ILE A 419 24.47 -13.60 -37.51
C ILE A 419 25.37 -12.98 -38.59
N ILE A 420 25.78 -11.71 -38.41
CA ILE A 420 26.93 -11.16 -39.14
C ILE A 420 27.90 -10.55 -38.14
N SER A 421 29.13 -11.04 -38.25
CA SER A 421 30.34 -10.67 -37.52
C SER A 421 30.92 -9.34 -38.00
N GLY A 422 31.25 -8.49 -37.02
CA GLY A 422 32.46 -7.68 -36.90
C GLY A 422 32.97 -6.83 -38.08
N SER A 423 33.09 -5.52 -37.85
CA SER A 423 34.34 -4.79 -38.13
C SER A 423 34.33 -3.41 -37.45
N ASP A 424 35.33 -3.26 -36.59
CA ASP A 424 36.11 -2.07 -36.25
C ASP A 424 35.84 -0.81 -37.10
N LEU A 425 35.34 0.27 -36.47
CA LEU A 425 35.47 1.65 -36.95
C LEU A 425 35.55 2.58 -35.73
N SER A 426 36.78 3.01 -35.46
CA SER A 426 37.16 4.08 -34.56
C SER A 426 36.56 5.42 -34.98
N LEU A 427 35.89 6.12 -34.05
CA LEU A 427 35.50 7.53 -34.19
C LEU A 427 36.25 8.40 -33.15
N PRO A 428 36.73 9.60 -33.55
CA PRO A 428 37.59 10.45 -32.74
C PRO A 428 36.84 11.18 -31.61
N PRO A 429 37.54 11.67 -30.56
CA PRO A 429 36.91 12.43 -29.47
C PRO A 429 36.52 13.84 -29.94
N PRO A 430 35.44 14.43 -29.37
CA PRO A 430 35.00 15.78 -29.72
C PRO A 430 35.94 16.88 -29.18
N PRO A 431 35.98 18.07 -29.81
CA PRO A 431 36.89 19.17 -29.45
C PRO A 431 36.51 19.85 -28.11
N PRO A 432 37.47 20.52 -27.44
CA PRO A 432 37.25 21.14 -26.14
C PRO A 432 36.60 22.52 -26.29
N GLY A 433 35.28 22.60 -26.09
CA GLY A 433 34.51 23.84 -26.10
C GLY A 433 33.82 24.13 -24.77
N THR A 434 34.37 25.08 -24.01
CA THR A 434 33.71 25.96 -23.02
C THR A 434 32.54 25.39 -22.21
N LEU A 435 32.84 24.70 -21.10
CA LEU A 435 31.89 24.43 -20.03
C LEU A 435 31.53 25.73 -19.28
N GLY A 436 30.39 26.31 -19.65
CA GLY A 436 29.68 27.27 -18.82
C GLY A 436 29.43 26.71 -17.42
N LYS A 437 29.77 27.50 -16.40
CA LYS A 437 29.58 27.19 -14.98
C LYS A 437 28.09 27.14 -14.61
N THR A 438 27.39 26.02 -14.78
CA THR A 438 26.07 25.80 -14.15
C THR A 438 25.82 24.33 -13.81
N GLY A 439 26.79 23.68 -13.17
CA GLY A 439 26.56 22.39 -12.49
C GLY A 439 26.20 22.58 -11.02
N LEU A 440 25.08 23.24 -10.72
CA LEU A 440 24.57 23.32 -9.34
C LEU A 440 24.02 21.94 -8.96
N MET A 441 24.88 21.11 -8.35
CA MET A 441 24.46 19.88 -7.68
C MET A 441 23.28 20.21 -6.75
N VAL A 442 22.16 19.53 -6.94
CA VAL A 442 20.94 19.76 -6.17
C VAL A 442 21.25 19.64 -4.68
N ALA A 443 21.00 20.73 -3.94
CA ALA A 443 21.28 20.79 -2.51
C ALA A 443 20.51 19.67 -1.77
N ALA A 444 21.25 18.86 -1.01
CA ALA A 444 20.70 17.76 -0.22
C ALA A 444 19.70 18.27 0.81
N LYS A 445 18.67 17.46 1.13
CA LYS A 445 17.79 17.70 2.29
C LYS A 445 18.63 17.92 3.56
N LYS A 446 18.21 18.85 4.42
CA LYS A 446 18.83 19.17 5.72
C LYS A 446 19.16 17.86 6.46
N HIS A 447 20.43 17.68 6.84
CA HIS A 447 20.96 16.46 7.44
C HIS A 447 20.09 15.97 8.61
N ILE A 448 19.37 14.88 8.42
CA ILE A 448 18.60 14.23 9.49
C ILE A 448 19.58 13.35 10.27
N PRO A 449 19.82 13.61 11.58
CA PRO A 449 20.71 12.76 12.37
C PRO A 449 20.18 11.32 12.36
N ILE A 450 21.05 10.36 12.03
CA ILE A 450 20.67 8.94 12.00
C ILE A 450 20.44 8.47 13.44
N VAL A 451 19.18 8.47 13.87
CA VAL A 451 18.78 8.00 15.21
C VAL A 451 18.78 6.46 15.24
N LYS A 452 19.60 5.87 16.11
CA LYS A 452 19.58 4.44 16.40
C LYS A 452 18.42 4.13 17.35
N LYS A 453 17.62 3.08 17.07
CA LYS A 453 16.38 2.76 17.81
C LYS A 453 16.60 2.35 19.27
N ARG A 454 17.84 2.02 19.67
CA ARG A 454 18.21 1.68 21.05
C ARG A 454 19.52 2.39 21.41
N THR A 455 19.50 3.18 22.48
CA THR A 455 20.65 3.94 23.01
C THR A 455 21.19 3.40 24.33
N LYS A 456 20.56 2.36 24.93
CA LYS A 456 21.07 1.76 26.18
C LYS A 456 22.53 1.33 25.99
N GLY A 457 23.42 1.94 26.77
CA GLY A 457 24.82 1.55 26.84
C GLY A 457 24.93 0.12 27.35
N PHE A 458 25.52 -0.76 26.55
CA PHE A 458 25.74 -2.14 26.94
C PHE A 458 27.10 -2.26 27.62
N MET A 459 27.13 -2.75 28.86
CA MET A 459 28.38 -3.01 29.59
C MET A 459 29.10 -4.22 28.99
N ARG A 460 30.36 -4.05 28.60
CA ARG A 460 31.20 -5.15 28.08
C ARG A 460 31.25 -6.31 29.09
N HIS A 461 31.19 -7.55 28.60
CA HIS A 461 31.40 -8.73 29.44
C HIS A 461 32.70 -8.59 30.27
N GLN A 462 32.60 -8.76 31.58
CA GLN A 462 33.70 -8.63 32.55
C GLN A 462 34.22 -7.20 32.80
N SER A 463 33.59 -6.15 32.26
CA SER A 463 33.95 -4.76 32.65
C SER A 463 33.65 -4.46 34.11
N ASP A 464 32.68 -5.18 34.68
CA ASP A 464 32.32 -5.21 36.10
C ASP A 464 33.34 -6.00 36.95
N ARG A 465 34.01 -7.00 36.37
CA ARG A 465 34.95 -7.89 37.09
C ARG A 465 36.41 -7.46 37.00
N PHE A 466 36.82 -6.72 35.96
CA PHE A 466 38.22 -6.33 35.76
C PHE A 466 38.32 -4.83 35.46
N MET A 467 38.96 -4.07 36.36
CA MET A 467 39.11 -2.60 36.24
C MET A 467 39.82 -2.12 34.96
N ARG A 468 40.61 -2.99 34.31
CA ARG A 468 41.33 -2.68 33.06
C ARG A 468 40.43 -2.76 31.81
N VAL A 469 39.19 -3.19 31.96
CA VAL A 469 38.26 -3.46 30.86
C VAL A 469 37.16 -2.41 30.85
N GLY A 470 37.29 -1.39 30.00
CA GLY A 470 36.27 -0.34 29.87
C GLY A 470 34.92 -0.87 29.35
N ALA A 471 33.84 -0.16 29.70
CA ALA A 471 32.45 -0.53 29.38
C ALA A 471 32.07 -0.44 27.89
N ALA A 472 32.94 0.11 27.02
CA ALA A 472 32.65 0.24 25.59
C ALA A 472 32.61 -1.11 24.87
N TRP A 473 31.51 -1.41 24.17
CA TRP A 473 31.30 -2.70 23.50
C TRP A 473 32.21 -2.90 22.28
N ARG A 474 32.81 -4.09 22.20
CA ARG A 474 33.35 -4.69 20.97
C ARG A 474 32.91 -6.15 20.91
N LYS A 475 32.52 -6.65 19.73
CA LYS A 475 32.25 -8.08 19.53
C LYS A 475 33.46 -8.90 20.01
N PRO A 476 33.29 -9.90 20.88
CA PRO A 476 34.42 -10.70 21.36
C PRO A 476 35.14 -11.36 20.18
N LYS A 477 36.45 -11.08 20.03
CA LYS A 477 37.32 -11.69 19.02
C LYS A 477 38.16 -12.82 19.65
N GLY A 478 38.69 -13.70 18.81
CA GLY A 478 39.50 -14.86 19.25
C GLY A 478 38.72 -16.17 19.22
N ILE A 479 39.42 -17.28 18.94
CA ILE A 479 38.82 -18.61 18.80
C ILE A 479 38.44 -19.21 20.17
N ASP A 480 39.14 -18.82 21.24
CA ASP A 480 39.00 -19.35 22.59
C ASP A 480 38.02 -18.56 23.48
N ASN A 481 37.29 -17.61 22.90
CA ASN A 481 36.35 -16.81 23.68
C ASN A 481 35.13 -17.65 24.12
N ARG A 482 34.97 -17.86 25.43
CA ARG A 482 33.96 -18.74 26.03
C ARG A 482 32.51 -18.31 25.78
N VAL A 483 32.25 -17.00 25.70
CA VAL A 483 30.93 -16.43 25.35
C VAL A 483 30.63 -16.67 23.86
N ARG A 484 31.63 -16.53 22.98
CA ARG A 484 31.51 -16.87 21.55
C ARG A 484 31.23 -18.37 21.33
N ARG A 485 31.88 -19.23 22.13
CA ARG A 485 31.70 -20.68 22.10
C ARG A 485 30.48 -21.19 22.90
N ARG A 486 29.69 -20.29 23.50
CA ARG A 486 28.45 -20.61 24.24
C ARG A 486 28.64 -21.64 25.36
N PHE A 487 29.73 -21.53 26.11
CA PHE A 487 29.95 -22.41 27.27
C PHE A 487 28.86 -22.22 28.34
N LYS A 488 28.42 -23.32 28.95
CA LYS A 488 27.46 -23.36 30.07
C LYS A 488 27.91 -22.40 31.19
N SER A 489 26.94 -21.75 31.84
CA SER A 489 27.15 -20.79 32.95
C SER A 489 27.73 -19.41 32.57
N ASN A 490 28.00 -19.13 31.28
CA ASN A 490 28.38 -17.79 30.84
C ASN A 490 27.18 -17.00 30.31
N LEU A 491 27.28 -15.67 30.41
CA LEU A 491 26.31 -14.73 29.84
C LEU A 491 26.09 -15.06 28.35
N ALA A 492 24.82 -15.19 27.95
CA ALA A 492 24.45 -15.39 26.56
C ALA A 492 24.98 -14.24 25.70
N MET A 493 25.40 -14.55 24.46
CA MET A 493 25.83 -13.50 23.54
C MET A 493 24.64 -12.56 23.27
N PRO A 494 24.77 -11.25 23.55
CA PRO A 494 23.69 -10.31 23.27
C PRO A 494 23.47 -10.22 21.77
N SER A 495 22.25 -10.56 21.34
CA SER A 495 21.77 -10.28 19.99
C SER A 495 21.45 -8.79 19.88
N ILE A 496 22.44 -7.99 19.50
CA ILE A 496 22.21 -6.58 19.21
C ILE A 496 21.68 -6.49 17.78
N GLY A 497 20.35 -6.54 17.65
CA GLY A 497 19.70 -6.04 16.46
C GLY A 497 19.91 -4.52 16.39
N TYR A 498 20.91 -4.06 15.64
CA TYR A 498 21.05 -2.65 15.29
C TYR A 498 19.91 -2.27 14.32
N GLY A 499 18.70 -2.15 14.85
CA GLY A 499 17.60 -1.55 14.11
C GLY A 499 17.87 -0.06 13.97
N SER A 500 18.27 0.38 12.78
CA SER A 500 18.13 1.79 12.43
C SER A 500 16.64 2.16 12.48
N ASN A 501 16.32 3.39 12.88
CA ASN A 501 14.94 3.88 12.86
C ASN A 501 14.33 3.67 11.45
N LYS A 502 13.06 3.23 11.35
CA LYS A 502 12.37 3.00 10.06
C LYS A 502 12.50 4.20 9.12
N LYS A 503 12.50 5.43 9.65
CA LYS A 503 12.62 6.68 8.87
C LYS A 503 14.02 6.93 8.29
N THR A 504 15.09 6.52 8.99
CA THR A 504 16.50 6.72 8.57
C THR A 504 17.15 5.42 8.08
N ARG A 505 16.36 4.35 7.96
CA ARG A 505 16.82 3.03 7.49
C ARG A 505 17.37 3.17 6.07
N HIS A 506 18.61 2.71 5.86
CA HIS A 506 19.33 2.79 4.58
C HIS A 506 19.63 4.20 4.06
N MET A 507 19.56 5.23 4.93
CA MET A 507 19.97 6.59 4.60
C MET A 507 21.45 6.78 4.94
N MET A 508 22.19 7.39 4.03
CA MET A 508 23.59 7.77 4.20
C MET A 508 23.71 9.05 5.04
N PRO A 509 24.90 9.34 5.61
CA PRO A 509 25.17 10.62 6.27
C PRO A 509 24.95 11.83 5.35
N SER A 510 25.02 11.64 4.03
CA SER A 510 24.69 12.66 3.03
C SER A 510 23.19 12.93 2.86
N GLY A 511 22.31 12.25 3.59
CA GLY A 511 20.85 12.37 3.50
C GLY A 511 20.20 11.58 2.35
N HIS A 512 20.98 10.91 1.50
CA HIS A 512 20.51 10.13 0.36
C HIS A 512 20.43 8.64 0.69
N LYS A 513 19.59 7.87 0.00
CA LYS A 513 19.62 6.40 0.01
C LYS A 513 20.54 5.89 -1.10
N ALA A 514 21.34 4.85 -0.83
CA ALA A 514 22.20 4.26 -1.85
C ALA A 514 21.36 3.43 -2.83
N PHE A 515 21.56 3.64 -4.13
CA PHE A 515 20.99 2.85 -5.21
C PHE A 515 22.13 2.23 -6.03
N LEU A 516 22.14 0.90 -6.15
CA LEU A 516 23.22 0.18 -6.82
C LEU A 516 23.04 0.30 -8.34
N VAL A 517 24.04 0.86 -9.02
CA VAL A 517 24.05 1.11 -10.47
C VAL A 517 25.07 0.20 -11.14
N SER A 518 24.64 -0.55 -12.14
CA SER A 518 25.47 -1.46 -12.92
C SER A 518 25.71 -0.97 -14.36
N ASN A 519 24.79 -0.17 -14.89
CA ASN A 519 24.80 0.33 -16.26
C ASN A 519 24.33 1.81 -16.32
N ILE A 520 24.31 2.40 -17.52
CA ILE A 520 23.92 3.81 -17.72
C ILE A 520 22.40 4.00 -17.52
N LYS A 521 21.58 3.03 -17.95
CA LYS A 521 20.11 3.07 -17.80
C LYS A 521 19.68 3.11 -16.33
N ASP A 522 20.42 2.43 -15.45
CA ASP A 522 20.20 2.45 -13.99
C ASP A 522 20.40 3.86 -13.40
N VAL A 523 21.23 4.71 -14.03
CA VAL A 523 21.40 6.12 -13.64
C VAL A 523 20.21 6.96 -14.10
N GLU A 524 19.62 6.65 -15.25
CA GLU A 524 18.48 7.37 -15.81
C GLU A 524 17.21 7.17 -14.98
N LEU A 525 17.05 6.00 -14.36
CA LEU A 525 16.01 5.76 -13.35
C LEU A 525 16.06 6.74 -12.17
N LEU A 526 17.22 7.36 -11.93
CA LEU A 526 17.40 8.34 -10.86
C LEU A 526 17.10 9.79 -11.29
N LEU A 527 16.72 10.04 -12.55
CA LEU A 527 16.41 11.38 -13.04
C LEU A 527 15.31 12.06 -12.21
N MET A 528 14.20 11.35 -11.95
CA MET A 528 13.09 11.85 -11.14
C MET A 528 13.33 11.72 -9.63
N HIS A 529 14.44 11.10 -9.22
CA HIS A 529 14.73 10.73 -7.83
C HIS A 529 16.10 11.19 -7.32
N ASN A 530 16.71 12.16 -8.01
CA ASN A 530 18.04 12.70 -7.72
C ASN A 530 18.16 13.40 -6.34
N LYS A 531 17.05 13.79 -5.72
CA LYS A 531 16.98 14.37 -4.35
C LYS A 531 16.94 13.32 -3.23
N THR A 532 16.57 12.08 -3.54
CA THR A 532 16.32 11.03 -2.54
C THR A 532 17.36 9.91 -2.59
N TYR A 533 17.86 9.59 -3.78
CA TYR A 533 18.82 8.52 -3.99
C TYR A 533 20.16 9.05 -4.52
N ALA A 534 21.23 8.39 -4.11
CA ALA A 534 22.57 8.56 -4.65
C ALA A 534 22.99 7.26 -5.34
N ALA A 535 23.62 7.36 -6.50
CA ALA A 535 24.13 6.23 -7.25
C ALA A 535 25.38 5.66 -6.57
N GLU A 536 25.40 4.35 -6.34
CA GLU A 536 26.57 3.59 -5.92
C GLU A 536 26.93 2.61 -7.03
N ILE A 537 28.09 2.79 -7.67
CA ILE A 537 28.48 1.96 -8.81
C ILE A 537 28.90 0.58 -8.31
N ALA A 538 28.30 -0.48 -8.86
CA ALA A 538 28.60 -1.84 -8.46
C ALA A 538 30.09 -2.20 -8.63
N HIS A 539 30.57 -3.12 -7.79
CA HIS A 539 31.99 -3.48 -7.73
C HIS A 539 32.48 -4.23 -8.99
N ASN A 540 31.56 -4.88 -9.71
CA ASN A 540 31.80 -5.67 -10.91
C ASN A 540 31.79 -4.83 -12.21
N VAL A 541 31.57 -3.51 -12.13
CA VAL A 541 31.59 -2.62 -13.31
C VAL A 541 33.03 -2.26 -13.69
N SER A 542 33.38 -2.48 -14.96
CA SER A 542 34.68 -2.15 -15.58
C SER A 542 34.99 -0.66 -15.55
N SER A 543 36.26 -0.26 -15.46
CA SER A 543 36.74 1.15 -15.45
C SER A 543 36.08 2.01 -16.53
N ARG A 544 36.08 1.56 -17.79
CA ARG A 544 35.47 2.26 -18.93
C ARG A 544 34.00 2.60 -18.71
N LYS A 545 33.17 1.59 -18.40
CA LYS A 545 31.74 1.79 -18.07
C LYS A 545 31.52 2.68 -16.85
N ARG A 546 32.44 2.71 -15.87
CA ARG A 546 32.34 3.63 -14.71
C ARG A 546 32.47 5.09 -15.16
N VAL A 547 33.36 5.39 -16.11
CA VAL A 547 33.51 6.74 -16.67
C VAL A 547 32.21 7.19 -17.34
N ASP A 548 31.60 6.32 -18.14
CA ASP A 548 30.33 6.62 -18.82
C ASP A 548 29.18 6.86 -17.82
N ILE A 549 29.09 6.01 -16.78
CA ILE A 549 28.11 6.15 -15.69
C ILE A 549 28.32 7.47 -14.92
N ILE A 550 29.57 7.86 -14.65
CA ILE A 550 29.89 9.11 -13.96
C ILE A 550 29.55 10.32 -14.83
N ALA A 551 29.87 10.26 -16.13
CA ALA A 551 29.53 11.31 -17.08
C ALA A 551 28.01 11.51 -17.17
N ARG A 552 27.25 10.42 -17.31
CA ARG A 552 25.78 10.47 -17.32
C ARG A 552 25.20 10.98 -16.00
N ALA A 553 25.70 10.51 -14.86
CA ALA A 553 25.25 10.97 -13.55
C ALA A 553 25.50 12.48 -13.36
N LYS A 554 26.60 13.01 -13.90
CA LYS A 554 26.91 14.44 -13.87
C LYS A 554 25.94 15.26 -14.74
N GLN A 555 25.55 14.75 -15.90
CA GLN A 555 24.52 15.37 -16.76
C GLN A 555 23.16 15.44 -16.04
N LEU A 556 22.77 14.37 -15.35
CA LEU A 556 21.47 14.27 -14.67
C LEU A 556 21.46 14.88 -13.26
N GLY A 557 22.59 15.43 -12.79
CA GLY A 557 22.73 16.00 -11.45
C GLY A 557 22.62 14.97 -10.31
N VAL A 558 22.86 13.68 -10.60
CA VAL A 558 22.80 12.57 -9.63
C VAL A 558 24.10 12.45 -8.88
N LYS A 559 24.03 12.39 -7.54
CA LYS A 559 25.21 12.20 -6.69
C LYS A 559 25.73 10.76 -6.77
N VAL A 560 27.01 10.59 -7.12
CA VAL A 560 27.69 9.29 -7.11
C VAL A 560 28.55 9.14 -5.86
N THR A 561 28.38 8.06 -5.10
CA THR A 561 29.02 7.86 -3.79
C THR A 561 30.48 7.39 -3.89
N ASN A 562 30.77 6.54 -4.87
CA ASN A 562 32.08 5.91 -5.08
C ASN A 562 32.71 6.28 -6.43
N ALA A 563 32.53 7.54 -6.85
CA ALA A 563 32.97 8.03 -8.16
C ALA A 563 34.47 7.85 -8.43
N LYS A 564 35.32 7.89 -7.39
CA LYS A 564 36.79 7.75 -7.52
C LYS A 564 37.28 6.29 -7.53
N ALA A 565 36.43 5.32 -7.19
CA ALA A 565 36.87 3.94 -7.06
C ALA A 565 37.14 3.32 -8.45
N LYS A 566 38.29 2.66 -8.62
CA LYS A 566 38.71 1.97 -9.87
C LYS A 566 38.84 2.86 -11.12
N VAL A 567 38.87 4.19 -10.95
CA VAL A 567 39.10 5.15 -12.05
C VAL A 567 40.55 5.66 -12.03
N THR A 568 41.27 5.49 -10.93
CA THR A 568 42.62 6.05 -10.70
C THR A 568 43.78 5.19 -11.19
N THR A 569 43.55 4.18 -12.04
CA THR A 569 44.62 3.31 -12.57
C THR A 569 44.96 3.55 -14.03
N GLU A 570 44.26 4.46 -14.71
CA GLU A 570 44.45 4.75 -16.14
C GLU A 570 44.28 6.27 -16.39
N VAL A 571 45.15 7.08 -15.76
CA VAL A 571 45.40 8.46 -16.18
C VAL A 571 46.68 8.50 -16.98
#